data_AF-A0A101U4H8-F1
#
_entry.id   AF-A0A101U4H8-F1
#
_cell.length_a   1.000
_cell.length_b   1.000
_cell.length_c   1.000
_cell.angle_alpha   90.00
_cell.angle_beta   90.00
_cell.angle_gamma   90.00
#
_symmetry.space_group_name_H-M   'P 1'
#
loop_
_entity.id
_entity.type
_entity.pdbx_description
1 polymer ?
#
loop_
_entity_poly.entity_id
_entity_poly.type
_entity_poly.pdbx_seq_one_letter_code
_entity_poly.pdbx_strand_id
1 'polypeptide(L)'
;MNGYIPPTYLAPFRHQYRLRLTVGEHSARHIRAIARSLLAEWRMRELTDAVELGATELVANVVRHVPDRRCEVLLLRQTGGVRVEVTDGFGQLPAFPAQSRPEDEGGRGLLLLDAVSDKWGVDPVAGGGKAVWFECWCGST
;
A
#
# COMPACT_ATOMS: atom_id res chain seq x y z
N MET A 1 -2.01 -43.39 28.73
CA MET A 1 -0.79 -42.62 28.40
C MET A 1 -1.25 -41.45 27.53
N ASN A 2 -1.68 -40.36 28.17
CA ASN A 2 -2.34 -39.25 27.47
C ASN A 2 -1.27 -38.35 26.87
N GLY A 3 -1.08 -38.45 25.56
CA GLY A 3 -0.20 -37.56 24.80
C GLY A 3 -0.75 -36.14 24.85
N TYR A 4 -0.07 -35.28 25.61
CA TYR A 4 -0.24 -33.84 25.54
C TYR A 4 0.17 -33.38 24.14
N ILE A 5 -0.81 -32.98 23.33
CA ILE A 5 -0.59 -32.27 22.07
C ILE A 5 -0.56 -30.78 22.44
N PRO A 6 0.58 -30.07 22.31
CA PRO A 6 0.61 -28.64 22.59
C PRO A 6 -0.32 -27.90 21.61
N PRO A 7 -0.95 -26.79 22.03
CA PRO A 7 -1.76 -25.96 21.15
C PRO A 7 -0.87 -25.18 20.17
N THR A 8 -0.30 -25.85 19.17
CA THR A 8 0.28 -25.18 17.99
C THR A 8 -0.79 -24.99 16.93
N TYR A 9 -1.73 -24.08 17.16
CA TYR A 9 -2.51 -23.40 16.11
C TYR A 9 -3.12 -22.12 16.72
N LEU A 10 -2.27 -21.17 17.13
CA LEU A 10 -2.67 -19.77 17.01
C LEU A 10 -2.88 -19.55 15.51
N ALA A 11 -4.11 -19.19 15.11
CA ALA A 11 -4.44 -18.92 13.72
C ALA A 11 -3.34 -18.07 13.06
N PRO A 12 -2.92 -18.38 11.82
CA PRO A 12 -1.89 -17.57 11.17
C PRO A 12 -2.44 -16.14 11.07
N PHE A 13 -1.71 -15.18 11.66
CA PHE A 13 -1.92 -13.76 11.40
C PHE A 13 -2.07 -13.61 9.89
N ARG A 14 -3.13 -12.94 9.42
CA ARG A 14 -3.34 -12.80 7.97
C ARG A 14 -2.15 -12.03 7.42
N HIS A 15 -1.26 -12.70 6.70
CA HIS A 15 -0.06 -12.09 6.09
C HIS A 15 -0.41 -11.11 4.98
N GLN A 16 -1.66 -11.09 4.54
CA GLN A 16 -2.15 -10.15 3.55
C GLN A 16 -3.56 -9.68 3.90
N TYR A 17 -3.85 -8.43 3.53
CA TYR A 17 -5.18 -7.85 3.58
C TYR A 17 -5.49 -7.21 2.23
N ARG A 18 -6.64 -7.54 1.65
CA ARG A 18 -7.08 -7.05 0.34
C ARG A 18 -8.47 -6.42 0.45
N LEU A 19 -8.62 -5.23 -0.11
CA LEU A 19 -9.89 -4.49 -0.13
C LEU A 19 -10.13 -3.93 -1.53
N ARG A 20 -11.27 -4.31 -2.13
CA ARG A 20 -11.78 -3.63 -3.34
C ARG A 20 -12.77 -2.56 -2.92
N LEU A 21 -12.60 -1.37 -3.45
CA LEU A 21 -13.45 -0.24 -3.11
C LEU A 21 -13.55 0.76 -4.26
N THR A 22 -14.60 1.59 -4.20
CA THR A 22 -14.63 2.87 -4.91
C THR A 22 -14.13 3.93 -3.94
N VAL A 23 -13.09 4.67 -4.32
CA VAL A 23 -12.43 5.65 -3.46
C VAL A 23 -13.28 6.91 -3.35
N GLY A 24 -13.51 7.35 -2.11
CA GLY A 24 -14.19 8.60 -1.77
C GLY A 24 -13.48 9.32 -0.62
N GLU A 25 -14.10 10.40 -0.13
CA GLU A 25 -13.54 11.33 0.85
C GLU A 25 -13.02 10.65 2.13
N HIS A 26 -13.67 9.57 2.58
CA HIS A 26 -13.30 8.87 3.81
C HIS A 26 -12.39 7.66 3.61
N SER A 27 -12.13 7.25 2.36
CA SER A 27 -11.39 6.02 2.05
C SER A 27 -9.96 6.06 2.61
N ALA A 28 -9.26 7.18 2.47
CA ALA A 28 -7.89 7.32 2.99
C ALA A 28 -7.82 7.13 4.51
N ARG A 29 -8.80 7.70 5.25
CA ARG A 29 -8.88 7.53 6.72
C ARG A 29 -9.10 6.07 7.10
N HIS A 30 -9.99 5.36 6.40
CA HIS A 30 -10.24 3.95 6.66
C HIS A 30 -9.01 3.08 6.34
N ILE A 31 -8.32 3.36 5.23
CA ILE A 31 -7.12 2.63 4.84
C ILE A 31 -5.99 2.83 5.86
N ARG A 32 -5.78 4.05 6.36
CA ARG A 32 -4.82 4.31 7.45
C ARG A 32 -5.15 3.54 8.72
N ALA A 33 -6.42 3.56 9.14
CA ALA A 33 -6.85 2.82 10.34
C ALA A 33 -6.62 1.30 10.21
N ILE A 34 -6.88 0.75 9.02
CA ILE A 34 -6.61 -0.66 8.69
C ILE A 34 -5.10 -0.92 8.72
N ALA A 35 -4.31 -0.10 8.03
CA ALA A 35 -2.85 -0.23 7.97
C ALA A 35 -2.23 -0.22 9.37
N ARG A 36 -2.60 0.75 10.21
CA ARG A 36 -2.16 0.84 11.61
C ARG A 36 -2.50 -0.42 12.42
N SER A 37 -3.71 -0.94 12.26
CA SER A 37 -4.15 -2.13 12.97
C SER A 37 -3.35 -3.36 12.54
N LEU A 38 -3.12 -3.53 11.24
CA LEU A 38 -2.34 -4.64 10.68
C LEU A 38 -0.86 -4.55 11.07
N LEU A 39 -0.26 -3.37 11.01
CA LEU A 39 1.13 -3.17 11.45
C LEU A 39 1.31 -3.44 12.94
N ALA A 40 0.32 -3.09 13.76
CA ALA A 40 0.32 -3.46 15.18
C ALA A 40 0.23 -4.98 15.38
N GLU A 41 -0.61 -5.67 14.61
CA GLU A 41 -0.74 -7.14 14.62
C GLU A 41 0.55 -7.83 14.15
N TRP A 42 1.20 -7.29 13.11
CA TRP A 42 2.43 -7.82 12.53
C TRP A 42 3.70 -7.42 13.30
N ARG A 43 3.56 -6.63 14.37
CA ARG A 43 4.67 -6.10 15.20
C ARG A 43 5.65 -5.21 14.41
N MET A 44 5.13 -4.39 13.50
CA MET A 44 5.89 -3.47 12.63
C MET A 44 5.45 -2.01 12.83
N ARG A 45 5.18 -1.62 14.09
CA ARG A 45 4.60 -0.30 14.41
C ARG A 45 5.49 0.88 13.99
N GLU A 46 6.79 0.68 13.93
CA GLU A 46 7.76 1.66 13.44
C GLU A 46 7.49 2.13 11.99
N LEU A 47 6.86 1.28 11.17
CA LEU A 47 6.55 1.61 9.78
C LEU A 47 5.23 2.38 9.61
N THR A 48 4.48 2.62 10.71
CA THR A 48 3.11 3.14 10.65
C THR A 48 3.02 4.47 9.91
N ASP A 49 3.89 5.43 10.23
CA ASP A 49 3.80 6.77 9.66
C ASP A 49 4.13 6.76 8.16
N ALA A 50 5.19 6.04 7.78
CA ALA A 50 5.59 5.86 6.39
C ALA A 50 4.48 5.18 5.56
N VAL A 51 3.92 4.09 6.07
CA VAL A 51 2.87 3.32 5.40
C VAL A 51 1.57 4.11 5.30
N GLU A 52 1.16 4.82 6.35
CA GLU A 52 -0.04 5.64 6.31
C GLU A 52 0.07 6.79 5.30
N LEU A 53 1.24 7.41 5.22
CA LEU A 53 1.50 8.50 4.30
C LEU A 53 1.55 8.01 2.84
N GLY A 54 2.31 6.95 2.57
CA GLY A 54 2.38 6.34 1.24
C GLY A 54 1.03 5.79 0.76
N ALA A 55 0.27 5.13 1.64
CA ALA A 55 -1.06 4.63 1.30
C ALA A 55 -2.03 5.77 1.00
N THR A 56 -1.94 6.88 1.72
CA THR A 56 -2.77 8.07 1.46
C THR A 56 -2.48 8.64 0.07
N GLU A 57 -1.20 8.69 -0.33
CA GLU A 57 -0.82 9.20 -1.64
C GLU A 57 -1.27 8.27 -2.78
N LEU A 58 -1.11 6.95 -2.64
CA LEU A 58 -1.63 6.02 -3.64
C LEU A 58 -3.15 6.14 -3.84
N VAL A 59 -3.88 6.30 -2.75
CA VAL A 59 -5.34 6.48 -2.78
C VAL A 59 -5.70 7.83 -3.40
N ALA A 60 -4.96 8.90 -3.09
CA ALA A 60 -5.15 10.21 -3.72
C ALA A 60 -4.91 10.14 -5.24
N ASN A 61 -3.89 9.39 -5.68
CA ASN A 61 -3.64 9.16 -7.11
C ASN A 61 -4.80 8.45 -7.81
N VAL A 62 -5.45 7.48 -7.15
CA VAL A 62 -6.67 6.87 -7.69
C VAL A 62 -7.78 7.91 -7.86
N VAL A 63 -8.01 8.77 -6.87
CA VAL A 63 -9.05 9.82 -6.95
C VAL A 63 -8.78 10.79 -8.11
N ARG A 64 -7.52 11.15 -8.32
CA ARG A 64 -7.10 12.12 -9.34
C ARG A 64 -7.10 11.54 -10.75
N HIS A 65 -6.69 10.27 -10.92
CA HIS A 65 -6.32 9.73 -12.22
C HIS A 65 -7.18 8.56 -12.71
N VAL A 66 -8.04 7.98 -11.87
CA VAL A 66 -8.89 6.83 -12.25
C VAL A 66 -10.35 7.31 -12.38
N PRO A 67 -10.93 7.35 -13.59
CA PRO A 67 -12.24 7.95 -13.82
C PRO A 67 -13.39 7.36 -12.98
N ASP A 68 -13.40 6.04 -12.78
CA ASP A 68 -14.43 5.35 -11.98
C ASP A 68 -14.06 5.21 -10.49
N ARG A 69 -12.84 5.67 -10.12
CA ARG A 69 -12.25 5.60 -8.78
C ARG A 69 -12.25 4.20 -8.17
N ARG A 70 -12.33 3.15 -9.00
CA ARG A 70 -12.29 1.77 -8.52
C ARG A 70 -10.85 1.32 -8.40
N CYS A 71 -10.50 0.80 -7.24
CA CYS A 71 -9.20 0.19 -7.04
C CYS A 71 -9.28 -0.99 -6.07
N GLU A 72 -8.20 -1.74 -6.04
CA GLU A 72 -7.93 -2.75 -5.04
C GLU A 72 -6.69 -2.36 -4.25
N VAL A 73 -6.81 -2.34 -2.92
CA VAL A 73 -5.69 -2.09 -2.01
C VAL A 73 -5.25 -3.42 -1.42
N LEU A 74 -3.96 -3.69 -1.48
CA LEU A 74 -3.31 -4.86 -0.87
C LEU A 74 -2.26 -4.37 0.12
N LEU A 75 -2.34 -4.85 1.36
CA LEU A 75 -1.23 -4.80 2.30
C LEU A 75 -0.70 -6.21 2.46
N LEU A 76 0.59 -6.39 2.18
CA LEU A 76 1.27 -7.67 2.23
C LEU A 76 2.45 -7.58 3.20
N ARG A 77 2.40 -8.38 4.26
CA ARG A 77 3.52 -8.57 5.16
C ARG A 77 4.63 -9.32 4.41
N GLN A 78 5.82 -8.74 4.41
CA GLN A 78 7.05 -9.35 3.92
C GLN A 78 7.97 -9.70 5.09
N THR A 79 9.02 -10.46 4.80
CA THR A 79 10.08 -10.72 5.79
C THR A 79 10.79 -9.40 6.08
N GLY A 80 10.64 -8.89 7.31
CA GLY A 80 11.27 -7.64 7.71
C GLY A 80 10.62 -6.37 7.14
N GLY A 81 9.40 -6.45 6.60
CA GLY A 81 8.76 -5.25 6.03
C GLY A 81 7.32 -5.45 5.60
N VAL A 82 6.80 -4.47 4.91
CA VAL A 82 5.44 -4.45 4.35
C VAL A 82 5.46 -3.87 2.95
N ARG A 83 4.71 -4.49 2.05
CA ARG A 83 4.37 -3.95 0.74
C ARG A 83 2.94 -3.46 0.76
N VAL A 84 2.72 -2.26 0.24
CA VAL A 84 1.38 -1.74 -0.05
C VAL A 84 1.26 -1.58 -1.55
N GLU A 85 0.16 -2.06 -2.10
CA GLU A 85 -0.13 -2.02 -3.52
C GLU A 85 -1.55 -1.51 -3.76
N VAL A 86 -1.70 -0.62 -4.73
CA VAL A 86 -2.98 -0.12 -5.21
C VAL A 86 -3.10 -0.41 -6.69
N THR A 87 -4.06 -1.25 -7.04
CA THR A 87 -4.32 -1.71 -8.40
C THR A 87 -5.59 -1.08 -8.93
N ASP A 88 -5.51 -0.43 -10.09
CA ASP A 88 -6.64 0.16 -10.79
C ASP A 88 -6.75 -0.37 -12.23
N GLY A 89 -7.94 -0.23 -12.82
CA GLY A 89 -8.25 -0.71 -14.16
C GLY A 89 -7.80 0.22 -15.29
N PHE A 90 -7.05 1.28 -14.99
CA PHE A 90 -6.74 2.34 -15.94
C PHE A 90 -5.22 2.44 -16.18
N GLY A 91 -4.78 1.91 -17.33
CA GLY A 91 -3.36 1.75 -17.68
C GLY A 91 -2.58 3.03 -17.98
N GLN A 92 -3.16 4.22 -17.74
CA GLN A 92 -2.36 5.45 -17.78
C GLN A 92 -1.34 5.40 -16.65
N LEU A 93 -0.06 5.28 -17.00
CA LEU A 93 1.04 5.31 -16.04
C LEU A 93 1.06 6.67 -15.31
N PRO A 94 1.43 6.69 -14.02
CA PRO A 94 1.73 7.94 -13.33
C PRO A 94 2.79 8.70 -14.14
N ALA A 95 2.58 10.00 -14.38
CA ALA A 95 3.56 10.80 -15.12
C ALA A 95 4.88 10.80 -14.35
N PHE A 96 5.92 10.17 -14.93
CA PHE A 96 7.24 10.09 -14.32
C PHE A 96 7.84 11.50 -14.15
N PRO A 97 8.60 11.74 -13.06
CA PRO A 97 9.09 13.07 -12.70
C PRO A 97 10.06 13.71 -13.72
N ALA A 98 10.57 12.96 -14.71
CA ALA A 98 11.42 13.52 -15.76
C ALA A 98 10.68 14.53 -16.69
N GLN A 99 9.35 14.56 -16.66
CA GLN A 99 8.54 15.46 -17.50
C GLN A 99 7.52 16.32 -16.72
N SER A 100 7.38 16.10 -15.41
CA SER A 100 6.43 16.84 -14.57
C SER A 100 7.08 18.14 -14.07
N ARG A 101 6.45 19.28 -14.31
CA ARG A 101 6.92 20.56 -13.75
C ARG A 101 6.73 20.54 -12.23
N PRO A 102 7.52 21.27 -11.43
CA PRO A 102 7.37 21.34 -9.95
C PRO A 102 5.97 21.79 -9.47
N GLU A 103 5.21 22.35 -10.40
CA GLU A 103 3.86 22.88 -10.28
C GLU A 103 2.77 21.91 -10.76
N ASP A 104 3.14 20.78 -11.38
CA ASP A 104 2.22 19.66 -11.62
C ASP A 104 2.06 18.85 -10.32
N GLU A 105 0.86 18.87 -9.74
CA GLU A 105 0.55 18.15 -8.50
C GLU A 105 0.84 16.64 -8.59
N GLY A 106 0.79 16.05 -9.78
CA GLY A 106 1.13 14.65 -10.04
C GLY A 106 2.59 14.28 -9.77
N GLY A 107 3.52 15.24 -9.81
CA GLY A 107 4.93 15.01 -9.49
C GLY A 107 5.22 14.88 -7.99
N ARG A 108 4.41 15.51 -7.14
CA ARG A 108 4.63 15.54 -5.68
C ARG A 108 4.33 14.20 -5.02
N GLY A 109 3.37 13.44 -5.55
CA GLY A 109 2.99 12.15 -5.00
C GLY A 109 4.10 11.11 -5.11
N LEU A 110 4.77 11.07 -6.26
CA LEU A 110 5.90 10.16 -6.48
C LEU A 110 7.13 10.59 -5.67
N LEU A 111 7.38 11.90 -5.54
CA LEU A 111 8.43 12.42 -4.65
C LEU A 111 8.18 12.05 -3.18
N LEU A 112 6.91 12.01 -2.76
CA LEU A 112 6.55 11.60 -1.42
C LEU A 112 6.80 10.11 -1.20
N LEU A 113 6.43 9.25 -2.16
CA LEU A 113 6.77 7.82 -2.09
C LEU A 113 8.29 7.60 -2.05
N ASP A 114 9.03 8.34 -2.86
CA ASP A 114 10.50 8.29 -2.89
C ASP A 114 11.12 8.67 -1.54
N ALA A 115 10.50 9.61 -0.81
CA ALA A 115 10.98 10.07 0.48
C ALA A 115 10.61 9.15 1.66
N VAL A 116 9.53 8.37 1.56
CA VAL A 116 8.96 7.62 2.70
C VAL A 116 9.06 6.09 2.57
N SER A 117 9.45 5.59 1.41
CA SER A 117 9.55 4.14 1.14
C SER A 117 10.98 3.75 0.78
N ASP A 118 11.35 2.51 1.09
CA ASP A 118 12.65 1.95 0.71
C ASP A 118 12.69 1.59 -0.77
N LYS A 119 11.53 1.21 -1.32
CA LYS A 119 11.36 0.88 -2.73
C LYS A 119 9.94 1.16 -3.15
N TRP A 120 9.76 1.64 -4.37
CA TRP A 120 8.44 1.76 -4.99
C TRP A 120 8.52 1.49 -6.49
N GLY A 121 7.36 1.25 -7.10
CA GLY A 121 7.28 0.97 -8.51
C GLY A 121 5.87 0.95 -9.05
N VAL A 122 5.78 0.68 -10.36
CA VAL A 122 4.53 0.53 -11.09
C VAL A 122 4.63 -0.72 -11.95
N ASP A 123 3.75 -1.68 -11.70
CA ASP A 123 3.66 -2.92 -12.47
C ASP A 123 2.42 -2.85 -13.37
N PRO A 124 2.53 -3.12 -14.69
CA PRO A 124 1.36 -3.24 -15.55
C PRO A 124 0.55 -4.49 -15.16
N VAL A 125 -0.79 -4.37 -15.20
CA VAL A 125 -1.70 -5.48 -14.87
C VAL A 125 -2.40 -5.96 -16.14
N ALA A 126 -2.55 -7.28 -16.28
CA ALA A 126 -3.27 -7.89 -17.38
C ALA A 126 -4.69 -7.30 -17.49
N GLY A 127 -5.10 -6.95 -18.71
CA GLY A 127 -6.37 -6.26 -18.95
C GLY A 127 -6.27 -4.73 -19.01
N GLY A 128 -5.05 -4.17 -19.03
CA GLY A 128 -4.83 -2.74 -19.29
C GLY A 128 -4.93 -1.86 -18.04
N GLY A 129 -4.76 -2.43 -16.85
CA GLY A 129 -4.65 -1.71 -15.59
C GLY A 129 -3.20 -1.52 -15.15
N LYS A 130 -3.00 -0.98 -13.95
CA LYS A 130 -1.69 -0.85 -13.32
C LYS A 130 -1.78 -1.07 -11.82
N ALA A 131 -0.67 -1.51 -11.23
CA ALA A 131 -0.47 -1.62 -9.80
C ALA A 131 0.66 -0.68 -9.40
N VAL A 132 0.34 0.37 -8.63
CA VAL A 132 1.36 1.23 -8.01
C VAL A 132 1.61 0.69 -6.61
N TRP A 133 2.88 0.50 -6.25
CA TRP A 133 3.25 -0.14 -5.00
C TRP A 133 4.46 0.53 -4.35
N PHE A 134 4.56 0.37 -3.03
CA PHE A 134 5.75 0.72 -2.27
C PHE A 134 6.02 -0.31 -1.16
N GLU A 135 7.26 -0.36 -0.71
CA GLU A 135 7.76 -1.26 0.32
C GLU A 135 8.45 -0.45 1.42
N CYS A 136 8.16 -0.79 2.67
CA CYS A 136 8.80 -0.23 3.87
C CYS A 136 9.39 -1.37 4.71
N TRP A 137 10.62 -1.22 5.17
CA TRP A 137 11.42 -2.27 5.80
C TRP A 137 11.70 -1.88 7.26
N CYS A 138 11.40 -2.78 8.20
CA CYS A 138 11.82 -2.64 9.59
C CYS A 138 13.35 -2.60 9.59
N GLY A 139 13.93 -1.62 10.29
CA GLY A 139 15.27 -1.10 10.05
C GLY A 139 16.30 -2.14 9.60
N SER A 140 16.89 -1.90 8.42
CA SER A 140 18.26 -2.34 8.14
C SER A 140 19.18 -1.46 8.99
N THR A 141 19.32 -1.75 10.28
CA THR A 141 20.35 -1.11 11.13
C THR A 141 21.38 -2.15 11.54
#